data_AF-A0A9D7SDU8-F1
#
_entry.id   AF-A0A9D7SDU8-F1
#
_cell.length_a   1.000
_cell.length_b   1.000
_cell.length_c   1.000
_cell.angle_alpha   90.00
_cell.angle_beta   90.00
_cell.angle_gamma   90.00
#
_symmetry.space_group_name_H-M   'P 1'
#
loop_
_entity.id
_entity.type
_entity.pdbx_description
1 polymer ?
#
loop_
_entity_poly.entity_id
_entity_poly.type
_entity_poly.pdbx_seq_one_letter_code
_entity_poly.pdbx_strand_id
1 'polypeptide(L)'
;MTKSIQGLLFLPALFIYTLIDKKFFIFKDLNVYKGIALFVFTIGAYYLLREMYNPGYINAVWENELGGRYMNTVEEHTGEFLFYYNMLLKHHFKEWIWLVPIGFIIGISFRNILFRKLTYFSALISLSYWLIISISKTKLEWYEIPLFPFLAMLIAMGIFGIFYYLLIEPKLKTIFLFPVMSFLFLLVCLLYHILKWWTKFICLKNILGTRNFIN
;
A
#
# COMPACT_ATOMS: atom_id res chain seq x y z
N MET A 1 3.15 9.69 15.92
CA MET A 1 4.55 9.99 16.29
C MET A 1 5.50 9.96 15.11
N THR A 2 5.51 8.92 14.26
CA THR A 2 6.45 8.83 13.12
C THR A 2 6.13 9.76 11.95
N LYS A 3 4.84 10.02 11.70
CA LYS A 3 4.38 11.01 10.70
C LYS A 3 3.00 11.56 11.06
N SER A 4 2.90 12.07 12.29
CA SER A 4 1.69 12.72 12.84
C SER A 4 0.41 11.89 12.63
N ILE A 5 -0.59 12.48 11.96
CA ILE A 5 -1.93 11.95 11.77
C ILE A 5 -2.06 10.96 10.60
N GLN A 6 -0.99 10.74 9.83
CA GLN A 6 -1.05 9.90 8.63
C GLN A 6 -1.44 8.45 8.94
N GLY A 7 -1.09 7.95 10.13
CA GLY A 7 -1.53 6.64 10.60
C GLY A 7 -3.06 6.53 10.80
N LEU A 8 -3.75 7.65 10.98
CA LEU A 8 -5.21 7.69 11.13
C LEU A 8 -5.94 7.71 9.78
N LEU A 9 -5.24 7.87 8.66
CA LEU A 9 -5.87 7.84 7.33
C LEU A 9 -6.47 6.47 6.97
N PHE A 10 -6.12 5.42 7.71
CA PHE A 10 -6.73 4.09 7.59
C PHE A 10 -8.08 3.97 8.31
N LEU A 11 -8.43 4.91 9.20
CA LEU A 11 -9.65 4.82 10.01
C LEU A 11 -10.93 4.74 9.17
N PRO A 12 -11.12 5.52 8.09
CA PRO A 12 -12.33 5.40 7.27
C PRO A 12 -12.50 4.00 6.70
N ALA A 13 -11.41 3.38 6.22
CA ALA A 13 -11.42 2.03 5.71
C ALA A 13 -11.77 1.00 6.80
N LEU A 14 -11.16 1.12 7.97
CA LEU A 14 -11.45 0.24 9.11
C LEU A 14 -12.90 0.36 9.56
N PHE A 15 -13.43 1.59 9.63
CA PHE A 15 -14.82 1.85 9.98
C PHE A 15 -15.76 1.21 8.95
N ILE A 16 -15.59 1.48 7.66
CA ILE A 16 -16.40 0.86 6.60
C ILE A 16 -16.31 -0.66 6.64
N TYR A 17 -15.12 -1.23 6.92
CA TYR A 17 -14.94 -2.68 7.05
C TYR A 17 -15.77 -3.26 8.20
N THR A 18 -15.81 -2.58 9.36
CA THR A 18 -16.63 -3.03 10.49
C THR A 18 -18.12 -3.01 10.18
N LEU A 19 -18.59 -2.06 9.38
CA LEU A 19 -19.97 -2.00 8.89
C LEU A 19 -20.29 -3.17 7.96
N ILE A 20 -19.40 -3.45 7.00
CA ILE A 20 -19.54 -4.56 6.04
C ILE A 20 -19.55 -5.92 6.77
N ASP A 21 -18.63 -6.14 7.71
CA ASP A 21 -18.57 -7.40 8.48
C ASP A 21 -19.65 -7.50 9.58
N LYS A 22 -20.48 -6.45 9.73
CA LYS A 22 -21.56 -6.32 10.74
C LYS A 22 -21.08 -6.56 12.18
N LYS A 23 -19.81 -6.30 12.47
CA LYS A 23 -19.16 -6.56 13.77
C LYS A 23 -19.34 -5.40 14.75
N PHE A 24 -20.56 -4.89 14.91
CA PHE A 24 -20.86 -3.77 15.81
C PHE A 24 -20.56 -4.06 17.28
N PHE A 25 -20.47 -5.34 17.67
CA PHE A 25 -20.10 -5.73 19.03
C PHE A 25 -18.69 -5.27 19.43
N ILE A 26 -17.83 -4.95 18.46
CA ILE A 26 -16.49 -4.38 18.74
C ILE A 26 -16.59 -3.06 19.50
N PHE A 27 -17.64 -2.26 19.27
CA PHE A 27 -17.89 -1.01 19.99
C PHE A 27 -18.41 -1.23 21.41
N LYS A 28 -18.69 -2.47 21.82
CA LYS A 28 -19.02 -2.79 23.22
C LYS A 28 -17.81 -3.30 24.00
N ASP A 29 -16.70 -3.59 23.31
CA ASP A 29 -15.51 -4.14 23.96
C ASP A 29 -14.74 -3.02 24.67
N LEU A 30 -14.62 -3.14 26.00
CA LEU A 30 -13.86 -2.22 26.82
C LEU A 30 -12.39 -2.12 26.39
N ASN A 31 -11.81 -3.17 25.82
CA ASN A 31 -10.42 -3.17 25.36
C ASN A 31 -10.20 -2.19 24.20
N VAL A 32 -11.19 -1.98 23.34
CA VAL A 32 -11.13 -0.98 22.27
C VAL A 32 -10.99 0.42 22.87
N TYR A 33 -11.80 0.72 23.88
CA TYR A 33 -11.74 2.01 24.59
C TYR A 33 -10.45 2.19 25.39
N LYS A 34 -9.94 1.13 26.04
CA LYS A 34 -8.63 1.15 26.70
C LYS A 34 -7.51 1.45 25.69
N GLY A 35 -7.56 0.84 24.51
CA GLY A 35 -6.62 1.11 23.42
C GLY A 35 -6.69 2.54 22.92
N ILE A 36 -7.89 3.07 22.68
CA ILE A 36 -8.10 4.47 22.29
C ILE A 36 -7.59 5.42 23.39
N ALA A 37 -7.92 5.16 24.65
CA ALA A 37 -7.46 5.97 25.78
C ALA A 37 -5.94 5.98 25.87
N LEU A 38 -5.28 4.82 25.75
CA LEU A 38 -3.82 4.72 25.75
C LEU A 38 -3.21 5.48 24.55
N PHE A 39 -3.80 5.35 23.36
CA PHE A 39 -3.36 6.06 22.17
C PHE A 39 -3.45 7.58 22.33
N VAL A 40 -4.61 8.08 22.76
CA VAL A 40 -4.86 9.51 23.00
C VAL A 40 -3.96 10.04 24.10
N PHE A 41 -3.81 9.29 25.20
CA PHE A 41 -2.93 9.67 26.30
C PHE A 41 -1.48 9.79 25.85
N THR A 42 -0.95 8.78 25.15
CA THR A 42 0.46 8.76 24.72
C THR A 42 0.76 9.89 23.73
N ILE A 43 -0.12 10.12 22.76
CA ILE A 43 0.06 11.16 21.75
C ILE A 43 -0.20 12.55 22.34
N GLY A 44 -1.26 12.69 23.12
CA GLY A 44 -1.62 13.94 23.79
C GLY A 44 -0.52 14.39 24.75
N ALA A 45 0.00 13.48 25.59
CA ALA A 45 1.13 13.77 26.47
C ALA A 45 2.35 14.25 25.69
N TYR A 46 2.68 13.62 24.56
CA TYR A 46 3.78 14.06 23.70
C TYR A 46 3.57 15.47 23.14
N TYR A 47 2.39 15.76 22.56
CA TYR A 47 2.12 17.09 21.99
C TYR A 47 2.07 18.17 23.07
N LEU A 48 1.49 17.89 24.23
CA LEU A 48 1.43 18.84 25.36
C LEU A 48 2.82 19.12 25.91
N LEU A 49 3.62 18.08 26.18
CA LEU A 49 5.01 18.28 26.62
C LEU A 49 5.79 19.09 25.57
N ARG A 50 5.62 18.77 24.29
CA ARG A 50 6.34 19.47 23.22
C ARG A 50 5.95 20.94 23.10
N GLU A 51 4.68 21.26 23.30
CA GLU A 51 4.16 22.64 23.37
C GLU A 51 4.70 23.39 24.58
N MET A 52 4.78 22.76 25.75
CA MET A 52 5.35 23.37 26.95
C MET A 52 6.83 23.72 26.78
N TYR A 53 7.59 22.86 26.10
CA TYR A 53 9.01 23.12 25.81
C TYR A 53 9.23 24.08 24.63
N ASN A 54 8.32 24.09 23.65
CA ASN A 54 8.42 24.92 22.45
C ASN A 54 7.04 25.52 22.14
N PRO A 55 6.70 26.67 22.74
CA PRO A 55 5.42 27.32 22.48
C PRO A 55 5.20 27.58 20.99
N GLY A 56 4.01 27.26 20.48
CA GLY A 56 3.67 27.33 19.06
C GLY A 56 3.93 26.03 18.27
N TYR A 57 4.44 24.97 18.91
CA TYR A 57 4.69 23.69 18.24
C TYR A 57 3.42 23.07 17.64
N ILE A 58 2.31 23.04 18.38
CA ILE A 58 1.04 22.47 17.91
C ILE A 58 0.52 23.24 16.69
N ASN A 59 0.60 24.57 16.72
CA ASN A 59 0.20 25.40 15.58
C ASN A 59 1.09 25.14 14.37
N ALA A 60 2.41 25.06 14.56
CA ALA A 60 3.34 24.72 13.49
C ALA A 60 3.04 23.33 12.89
N VAL A 61 2.70 22.33 13.71
CA VAL A 61 2.29 21.00 13.23
C VAL A 61 0.99 21.07 12.43
N TRP A 62 0.00 21.83 12.91
CA TRP A 62 -1.28 22.01 12.22
C TRP A 62 -1.08 22.63 10.83
N GLU A 63 -0.29 23.70 10.75
CA GLU A 63 0.04 24.37 9.49
C GLU A 63 0.85 23.47 8.56
N ASN A 64 1.78 22.67 9.07
CA ASN A 64 2.61 21.80 8.24
C ASN A 64 1.93 20.49 7.81
N GLU A 65 0.78 20.11 8.37
CA GLU A 65 0.12 18.83 8.08
C GLU A 65 -1.25 19.02 7.42
N LEU A 66 -2.34 18.95 8.20
CA LEU A 66 -3.71 18.99 7.68
C LEU A 66 -4.20 20.40 7.36
N GLY A 67 -3.81 21.40 8.16
CA GLY A 67 -4.26 22.78 7.99
C GLY A 67 -3.64 23.48 6.78
N GLY A 68 -2.35 23.22 6.50
CA GLY A 68 -1.65 23.78 5.34
C GLY A 68 -1.48 22.78 4.20
N ARG A 69 -0.60 21.77 4.32
CA ARG A 69 -0.21 20.91 3.19
C ARG A 69 -1.35 20.10 2.56
N TYR A 70 -2.35 19.70 3.34
CA TYR A 70 -3.50 18.98 2.79
C TYR A 70 -4.43 19.90 1.97
N MET A 71 -4.66 21.14 2.45
CA MET A 71 -5.62 22.10 1.89
C MET A 71 -5.01 23.07 0.87
N ASN A 72 -3.70 23.32 0.96
CA ASN A 72 -2.94 24.24 0.14
C ASN A 72 -1.78 23.51 -0.55
N THR A 73 -1.34 24.04 -1.68
CA THR A 73 -0.15 23.56 -2.39
C THR A 73 1.08 24.16 -1.75
N VAL A 74 1.89 23.33 -1.11
CA VAL A 74 3.21 23.73 -0.60
C VAL A 74 4.25 23.28 -1.63
N GLU A 75 5.22 24.16 -1.94
CA GLU A 75 6.40 23.84 -2.77
C GLU A 75 6.09 23.40 -4.23
N GLU A 76 5.06 23.96 -4.88
CA GLU A 76 4.69 23.65 -6.29
C GLU A 76 4.39 22.17 -6.60
N HIS A 77 4.27 21.32 -5.59
CA HIS A 77 3.92 19.89 -5.71
C HIS A 77 2.44 19.69 -6.02
N THR A 78 2.00 20.31 -7.12
CA THR A 78 0.68 20.12 -7.70
C THR A 78 0.68 18.83 -8.50
N GLY A 79 -0.23 17.93 -8.13
CA GLY A 79 -0.52 16.77 -8.97
C GLY A 79 -2.02 16.63 -9.14
N GLU A 80 -2.43 16.15 -10.31
CA GLU A 80 -3.83 15.82 -10.57
C GLU A 80 -4.32 14.71 -9.62
N PHE A 81 -5.63 14.51 -9.56
CA PHE A 81 -6.23 13.44 -8.76
C PHE A 81 -5.63 12.06 -9.08
N LEU A 82 -5.30 11.80 -10.35
CA LEU A 82 -4.74 10.54 -10.82
C LEU A 82 -3.22 10.40 -10.60
N PHE A 83 -2.56 11.34 -9.92
CA PHE A 83 -1.11 11.32 -9.71
C PHE A 83 -0.60 9.98 -9.15
N TYR A 84 -1.17 9.49 -8.03
CA TYR A 84 -0.75 8.22 -7.42
C TYR A 84 -1.12 7.01 -8.27
N TYR A 85 -2.25 7.06 -8.99
CA TYR A 85 -2.59 5.99 -9.92
C TYR A 85 -1.55 5.89 -11.06
N ASN A 86 -1.11 7.03 -11.58
CA ASN A 86 -0.06 7.09 -12.59
C ASN A 86 1.30 6.63 -12.04
N MET A 87 1.64 6.96 -10.79
CA MET A 87 2.85 6.49 -10.12
C MET A 87 2.86 4.97 -9.98
N LEU A 88 1.75 4.37 -9.53
CA LEU A 88 1.59 2.92 -9.48
C LEU A 88 1.72 2.28 -10.88
N LEU A 89 1.07 2.84 -11.90
CA LEU A 89 1.11 2.31 -13.26
C LEU A 89 2.47 2.42 -13.94
N LYS A 90 3.19 3.52 -13.74
CA LYS A 90 4.40 3.84 -14.52
C LYS A 90 5.69 3.49 -13.78
N HIS A 91 5.68 3.53 -12.45
CA HIS A 91 6.90 3.44 -11.64
C HIS A 91 6.89 2.26 -10.66
N HIS A 92 6.02 2.26 -9.66
CA HIS A 92 6.18 1.36 -8.50
C HIS A 92 5.56 -0.03 -8.68
N PHE A 93 4.46 -0.14 -9.41
CA PHE A 93 3.68 -1.38 -9.56
C PHE A 93 3.46 -1.79 -11.02
N LYS A 94 4.18 -1.19 -11.99
CA LYS A 94 3.95 -1.34 -13.43
C LYS A 94 3.71 -2.78 -13.89
N GLU A 95 4.53 -3.71 -13.42
CA GLU A 95 4.47 -5.12 -13.82
C GLU A 95 3.32 -5.89 -13.16
N TRP A 96 2.88 -5.46 -11.98
CA TRP A 96 1.99 -6.22 -11.11
C TRP A 96 0.59 -5.59 -10.95
N ILE A 97 0.43 -4.34 -11.36
CA ILE A 97 -0.80 -3.55 -11.15
C ILE A 97 -2.02 -4.21 -11.81
N TRP A 98 -1.84 -4.89 -12.93
CA TRP A 98 -2.90 -5.64 -13.62
C TRP A 98 -3.38 -6.87 -12.84
N LEU A 99 -2.56 -7.42 -11.94
CA LEU A 99 -2.94 -8.53 -11.07
C LEU A 99 -3.79 -8.07 -9.88
N VAL A 100 -3.85 -6.78 -9.57
CA VAL A 100 -4.71 -6.25 -8.50
C VAL A 100 -6.21 -6.50 -8.77
N PRO A 101 -6.79 -6.10 -9.93
CA PRO A 101 -8.20 -6.41 -10.21
C PRO A 101 -8.45 -7.91 -10.37
N ILE A 102 -7.52 -8.66 -10.95
CA ILE A 102 -7.60 -10.12 -11.08
C ILE A 102 -7.64 -10.77 -9.69
N GLY A 103 -6.75 -10.35 -8.80
CA GLY A 103 -6.67 -10.83 -7.43
C GLY A 103 -7.88 -10.48 -6.58
N PHE A 104 -8.51 -9.33 -6.84
CA PHE A 104 -9.81 -9.00 -6.25
C PHE A 104 -10.90 -9.97 -6.71
N ILE A 105 -11.08 -10.16 -8.03
CA ILE A 105 -12.12 -11.04 -8.60
C ILE A 105 -11.95 -12.49 -8.15
N ILE A 106 -10.72 -13.02 -8.19
CA ILE A 106 -10.44 -14.37 -7.73
C ILE A 106 -10.62 -14.47 -6.21
N GLY A 107 -10.14 -13.48 -5.47
CA GLY A 107 -10.25 -13.40 -4.02
C GLY A 107 -11.68 -13.52 -3.48
N ILE A 108 -12.62 -12.80 -4.11
CA ILE A 108 -14.04 -12.87 -3.74
C ILE A 108 -14.71 -14.19 -4.16
N SER A 109 -14.16 -14.88 -5.16
CA SER A 109 -14.67 -16.14 -5.70
C SER A 109 -14.30 -17.36 -4.84
N PHE A 110 -13.35 -17.22 -3.90
CA PHE A 110 -12.99 -18.32 -3.01
C PHE A 110 -14.15 -18.73 -2.09
N ARG A 111 -14.35 -20.04 -1.93
CA ARG A 111 -15.33 -20.58 -0.97
C ARG A 111 -14.95 -20.29 0.48
N ASN A 112 -13.65 -20.23 0.78
CA ASN A 112 -13.16 -19.97 2.12
C ASN A 112 -13.44 -18.51 2.52
N ILE A 113 -14.15 -18.33 3.64
CA ILE A 113 -14.51 -17.02 4.16
C ILE A 113 -13.30 -16.15 4.51
N LEU A 114 -12.19 -16.75 4.97
CA LEU A 114 -10.99 -16.01 5.35
C LEU A 114 -10.38 -15.30 4.14
N PHE A 115 -10.26 -15.99 3.00
CA PHE A 115 -9.74 -15.39 1.77
C PHE A 115 -10.60 -14.21 1.32
N ARG A 116 -11.93 -14.37 1.28
CA ARG A 116 -12.84 -13.28 0.94
C ARG A 116 -12.70 -12.09 1.87
N LYS A 117 -12.64 -12.33 3.19
CA LYS A 117 -12.48 -11.27 4.20
C LYS A 117 -11.18 -10.50 4.03
N LEU A 118 -10.07 -11.21 3.75
CA LEU A 118 -8.77 -10.61 3.46
C LEU A 118 -8.82 -9.78 2.17
N THR A 119 -9.43 -10.30 1.11
CA THR A 119 -9.60 -9.56 -0.16
C THR A 119 -10.39 -8.27 0.03
N TYR A 120 -11.55 -8.33 0.71
CA TYR A 120 -12.35 -7.14 0.97
C TYR A 120 -11.58 -6.12 1.83
N PHE A 121 -10.89 -6.59 2.87
CA PHE A 121 -10.08 -5.74 3.74
C PHE A 121 -8.97 -5.02 2.96
N SER A 122 -8.16 -5.76 2.20
CA SER A 122 -7.06 -5.21 1.42
C SER A 122 -7.55 -4.27 0.32
N ALA A 123 -8.64 -4.60 -0.38
CA ALA A 123 -9.21 -3.74 -1.41
C ALA A 123 -9.77 -2.44 -0.82
N LEU A 124 -10.52 -2.53 0.27
CA LEU A 124 -11.12 -1.37 0.92
C LEU A 124 -10.08 -0.42 1.49
N ILE A 125 -9.04 -0.95 2.16
CA ILE A 125 -7.94 -0.14 2.65
C ILE A 125 -7.20 0.53 1.49
N SER A 126 -6.86 -0.24 0.45
CA SER A 126 -6.12 0.31 -0.70
C SER A 126 -6.91 1.44 -1.36
N LEU A 127 -8.20 1.23 -1.61
CA LEU A 127 -9.07 2.20 -2.26
C LEU A 127 -9.28 3.44 -1.39
N SER A 128 -9.63 3.26 -0.12
CA SER A 128 -9.89 4.38 0.79
C SER A 128 -8.65 5.22 1.01
N TYR A 129 -7.49 4.60 1.24
CA TYR A 129 -6.25 5.33 1.47
C TYR A 129 -5.82 6.06 0.19
N TRP A 130 -5.91 5.41 -0.97
CA TRP A 130 -5.62 6.03 -2.27
C TRP A 130 -6.51 7.26 -2.53
N LEU A 131 -7.82 7.18 -2.25
CA LEU A 131 -8.75 8.31 -2.38
C LEU A 131 -8.33 9.49 -1.50
N ILE A 132 -8.04 9.24 -0.22
CA ILE A 132 -7.65 10.28 0.74
C ILE A 132 -6.40 11.02 0.28
N ILE A 133 -5.34 10.29 -0.12
CA ILE A 133 -4.10 10.93 -0.57
C ILE A 133 -4.30 11.64 -1.91
N SER A 134 -5.18 11.15 -2.77
CA SER A 134 -5.45 11.75 -4.09
C SER A 134 -6.21 13.09 -4.00
N ILE A 135 -7.04 13.25 -2.95
CA ILE A 135 -7.76 14.50 -2.65
C ILE A 135 -6.79 15.59 -2.13
N SER A 136 -5.70 15.20 -1.47
CA SER A 136 -4.73 16.17 -0.93
C SER A 136 -4.11 17.04 -2.03
N LYS A 137 -3.89 18.32 -1.71
CA LYS A 137 -3.31 19.30 -2.65
C LYS A 137 -1.82 19.05 -2.88
N THR A 138 -1.05 18.90 -1.81
CA THR A 138 0.38 18.59 -1.89
C THR A 138 0.58 17.10 -2.13
N LYS A 139 1.25 16.73 -3.22
CA LYS A 139 1.49 15.33 -3.58
C LYS A 139 2.98 14.99 -3.63
N LEU A 140 3.37 13.93 -2.91
CA LEU A 140 4.74 13.43 -2.86
C LEU A 140 4.76 11.95 -3.23
N GLU A 141 5.73 11.54 -4.05
CA GLU A 141 5.81 10.18 -4.61
C GLU A 141 5.77 9.06 -3.56
N TRP A 142 6.34 9.28 -2.37
CA TRP A 142 6.38 8.26 -1.33
C TRP A 142 5.10 8.14 -0.48
N TYR A 143 4.07 8.97 -0.71
CA TYR A 143 2.82 8.91 0.09
C TYR A 143 1.99 7.66 -0.20
N GLU A 144 2.21 7.02 -1.35
CA GLU A 144 1.55 5.75 -1.71
C GLU A 144 2.20 4.50 -1.11
N ILE A 145 3.40 4.58 -0.53
CA ILE A 145 4.10 3.42 0.05
C ILE A 145 3.22 2.61 1.02
N PRO A 146 2.39 3.23 1.89
CA PRO A 146 1.52 2.47 2.78
C PRO A 146 0.44 1.63 2.08
N LEU A 147 0.17 1.85 0.79
CA LEU A 147 -0.71 1.00 -0.03
C LEU A 147 -0.07 -0.34 -0.39
N PHE A 148 1.26 -0.38 -0.47
CA PHE A 148 2.01 -1.50 -1.06
C PHE A 148 1.71 -2.86 -0.41
N PRO A 149 1.66 -3.01 0.94
CA PRO A 149 1.35 -4.31 1.54
C PRO A 149 -0.06 -4.80 1.20
N PHE A 150 -1.03 -3.90 1.06
CA PHE A 150 -2.42 -4.25 0.75
C PHE A 150 -2.60 -4.60 -0.73
N LEU A 151 -1.94 -3.86 -1.62
CA LEU A 151 -1.88 -4.20 -3.04
C LEU A 151 -1.16 -5.54 -3.27
N ALA A 152 -0.04 -5.77 -2.57
CA ALA A 152 0.68 -7.03 -2.60
C ALA A 152 -0.19 -8.21 -2.15
N MET A 153 -1.05 -8.02 -1.15
CA MET A 153 -1.99 -9.05 -0.71
C MET A 153 -3.02 -9.40 -1.79
N LEU A 154 -3.51 -8.40 -2.54
CA LEU A 154 -4.42 -8.65 -3.67
C LEU A 154 -3.70 -9.39 -4.80
N ILE A 155 -2.48 -8.96 -5.15
CA ILE A 155 -1.64 -9.64 -6.14
C ILE A 155 -1.39 -11.10 -5.73
N ALA A 156 -1.03 -11.33 -4.47
CA ALA A 156 -0.82 -12.66 -3.92
C ALA A 156 -2.07 -13.53 -4.04
N MET A 157 -3.26 -12.96 -3.78
CA MET A 157 -4.53 -13.66 -3.97
C MET A 157 -4.77 -14.07 -5.44
N GLY A 158 -4.42 -13.19 -6.38
CA GLY A 158 -4.52 -13.47 -7.82
C GLY A 158 -3.59 -14.60 -8.23
N ILE A 159 -2.31 -14.51 -7.86
CA ILE A 159 -1.31 -15.54 -8.15
C ILE A 159 -1.71 -16.88 -7.52
N PHE A 160 -2.04 -16.88 -6.23
CA PHE A 160 -2.46 -18.08 -5.51
C PHE A 160 -3.70 -18.71 -6.16
N GLY A 161 -4.69 -17.89 -6.52
CA GLY A 161 -5.90 -18.36 -7.19
C GLY A 161 -5.64 -18.97 -8.56
N ILE A 162 -4.80 -18.34 -9.37
CA ILE A 162 -4.39 -18.89 -10.68
C ILE A 162 -3.78 -20.29 -10.48
N PHE A 163 -2.82 -20.45 -9.58
CA PHE A 163 -2.22 -21.76 -9.30
C PHE A 163 -3.24 -22.75 -8.72
N TYR A 164 -4.06 -22.32 -7.78
CA TYR A 164 -5.07 -23.16 -7.13
C TYR A 164 -6.07 -23.72 -8.15
N TYR A 165 -6.62 -22.90 -9.03
CA TYR A 165 -7.58 -23.35 -10.04
C TYR A 165 -6.92 -24.15 -11.17
N LEU A 166 -5.72 -23.77 -11.64
CA LEU A 166 -5.00 -24.52 -12.67
C LEU A 166 -4.60 -25.94 -12.21
N LEU A 167 -4.33 -26.12 -10.92
CA LEU A 167 -3.89 -27.40 -10.34
C LEU A 167 -5.02 -28.28 -9.81
N ILE A 168 -6.26 -27.79 -9.82
CA ILE A 168 -7.46 -28.57 -9.47
C ILE A 168 -7.89 -29.52 -10.61
N GLU A 169 -7.48 -29.23 -11.85
CA GLU A 169 -7.71 -30.13 -12.99
C GLU A 169 -7.18 -31.54 -12.68
N PRO A 170 -8.02 -32.60 -12.73
CA PRO A 170 -7.67 -33.94 -12.25
C PRO A 170 -6.47 -34.56 -12.98
N LYS A 171 -6.11 -34.03 -14.16
CA LYS A 171 -4.95 -34.49 -14.94
C LYS A 171 -3.59 -34.00 -14.41
N LEU A 172 -3.54 -32.95 -13.60
CA LEU A 172 -2.30 -32.31 -13.11
C LEU A 172 -2.06 -32.51 -11.60
N LYS A 173 -2.79 -33.44 -10.97
CA LYS A 173 -2.80 -33.71 -9.52
C LYS A 173 -1.55 -34.44 -8.99
N THR A 174 -0.34 -33.95 -9.26
CA THR A 174 0.80 -34.31 -8.41
C THR A 174 1.03 -33.20 -7.40
N ILE A 175 0.90 -33.52 -6.12
CA ILE A 175 1.22 -32.64 -4.97
C ILE A 175 2.66 -32.07 -5.09
N PHE A 176 3.52 -32.72 -5.88
CA PHE A 176 4.88 -32.29 -6.23
C PHE A 176 4.95 -31.16 -7.28
N LEU A 177 3.93 -30.96 -8.12
CA LEU A 177 3.93 -29.91 -9.16
C LEU A 177 3.71 -28.51 -8.57
N PHE A 178 2.92 -28.38 -7.48
CA PHE A 178 2.62 -27.07 -6.89
C PHE A 178 3.88 -26.32 -6.38
N PRO A 179 4.76 -26.95 -5.56
CA PRO A 179 5.99 -26.30 -5.10
C PRO A 179 6.96 -26.03 -6.25
N VAL A 180 7.05 -26.96 -7.21
CA VAL A 180 7.93 -26.82 -8.37
C VAL A 180 7.49 -25.68 -9.28
N MET A 181 6.20 -25.57 -9.59
CA MET A 181 5.67 -24.47 -10.40
C MET A 181 5.77 -23.12 -9.70
N SER A 182 5.54 -23.09 -8.38
CA SER A 182 5.73 -21.87 -7.58
C SER A 182 7.20 -21.45 -7.56
N PHE A 183 8.12 -22.40 -7.39
CA PHE A 183 9.56 -22.15 -7.42
C PHE A 183 10.03 -21.69 -8.80
N LEU A 184 9.57 -22.32 -9.88
CA LEU A 184 9.88 -21.90 -11.26
C LEU A 184 9.35 -20.50 -11.54
N PHE A 185 8.14 -20.17 -11.07
CA PHE A 185 7.59 -18.83 -11.20
C PHE A 185 8.45 -17.78 -10.48
N LEU A 186 8.83 -18.04 -9.23
CA LEU A 186 9.72 -17.16 -8.48
C LEU A 186 11.10 -17.02 -9.14
N LEU A 187 11.65 -18.12 -9.67
CA LEU A 187 12.91 -18.13 -10.39
C LEU A 187 12.84 -17.30 -11.68
N VAL A 188 11.76 -17.42 -12.45
CA VAL A 188 11.53 -16.61 -13.66
C VAL A 188 11.39 -15.13 -13.29
N CYS A 189 10.63 -14.79 -12.25
CA CYS A 189 10.51 -13.41 -11.77
C CYS A 189 11.86 -12.83 -11.35
N LEU A 190 12.68 -13.61 -10.63
CA LEU A 190 14.02 -13.21 -10.21
C LEU A 190 14.94 -13.01 -11.43
N LEU A 191 14.98 -13.96 -12.36
CA LEU A 191 15.81 -13.89 -13.57
C LEU A 191 15.40 -12.70 -14.45
N TYR A 192 14.11 -12.46 -14.63
CA TYR A 192 13.60 -11.29 -15.35
C TYR A 192 14.12 -9.99 -14.71
N HIS A 193 14.07 -9.90 -13.38
CA HIS A 193 14.52 -8.71 -12.67
C HIS A 193 16.04 -8.52 -12.75
N ILE A 194 16.82 -9.60 -12.68
CA ILE A 194 18.28 -9.58 -12.86
C ILE A 194 18.64 -9.12 -14.29
N LEU A 195 18.00 -9.68 -15.31
CA LEU A 195 18.22 -9.31 -16.72
C LEU A 195 17.88 -7.83 -16.98
N LYS A 196 16.77 -7.34 -16.43
CA LYS A 196 16.38 -5.93 -16.53
C LYS A 196 17.39 -5.00 -15.86
N TRP A 197 17.94 -5.41 -14.71
CA TRP A 197 18.99 -4.64 -14.03
C TRP A 197 20.30 -4.64 -14.83
N TRP A 198 20.67 -5.80 -15.38
CA TRP A 198 21.89 -5.97 -16.17
C TRP A 198 21.87 -5.15 -17.46
N THR A 199 20.74 -5.10 -18.18
CA THR A 199 20.58 -4.25 -19.37
C THR A 199 20.68 -2.76 -19.04
N LYS A 200 20.09 -2.31 -17.92
CA LYS A 200 20.27 -0.94 -17.42
C LYS A 200 21.74 -0.63 -17.10
N PHE A 201 22.43 -1.56 -16.44
CA PHE A 201 23.83 -1.42 -16.07
C PHE A 201 24.74 -1.30 -17.29
N ILE A 202 24.52 -2.12 -18.33
CA ILE A 202 25.25 -2.02 -19.60
C ILE A 202 25.00 -0.67 -20.30
N CYS A 203 23.75 -0.24 -20.35
CA CYS A 203 23.40 1.05 -20.94
C CYS A 203 24.11 2.22 -20.23
N LEU A 204 24.12 2.20 -18.89
CA LEU A 204 24.87 3.16 -18.06
C LEU A 204 26.39 3.11 -18.33
N LYS A 205 26.97 1.92 -18.42
CA LYS A 205 28.39 1.74 -18.73
C LYS A 205 28.75 2.29 -20.12
N ASN A 206 27.89 2.10 -21.12
CA ASN A 206 28.10 2.64 -22.47
C ASN A 206 28.02 4.17 -22.51
N ILE A 207 27.11 4.79 -21.74
CA ILE A 207 26.99 6.26 -21.63
C ILE A 207 28.18 6.88 -20.89
N LEU A 208 28.72 6.19 -19.87
CA LEU A 208 29.90 6.66 -19.13
C LEU A 208 31.19 6.41 -19.92
N GLY A 209 31.27 5.33 -20.68
CA GLY A 209 32.40 5.03 -21.57
C GLY A 209 32.54 6.01 -22.73
N THR A 210 31.45 6.55 -23.28
CA THR A 210 31.49 7.56 -24.35
C THR A 210 31.87 8.96 -23.86
N ARG A 211 31.66 9.29 -22.58
CA ARG A 211 32.11 10.58 -22.01
C ARG A 211 33.63 10.71 -21.86
N ASN A 212 34.36 9.59 -21.81
CA ASN A 212 35.83 9.61 -21.70
C ASN A 212 36.55 9.83 -23.05
N PHE A 213 35.83 10.00 -24.15
CA PHE A 213 36.39 10.24 -25.50
C PHE A 213 36.14 11.66 -26.05
N ILE A 214 35.60 12.58 -25.23
CA ILE A 214 35.24 13.96 -25.66
C ILE A 214 36.11 15.05 -24.97
N ASN A 215 37.20 14.68 -24.28
CA ASN A 215 38.17 15.65 -23.75
C ASN A 215 39.52 15.55 -24.48
#